data_AF-A0A9P7JDI3-F1
#
_entry.id   AF-A0A9P7JDI3-F1
#
_cell.length_a   1.000
_cell.length_b   1.000
_cell.length_c   1.000
_cell.angle_alpha   90.00
_cell.angle_beta   90.00
_cell.angle_gamma   90.00
#
_symmetry.space_group_name_H-M   'P 1'
#
loop_
_entity.id
_entity.type
_entity.pdbx_description
1 polymer ?
#
loop_
_entity_poly.entity_id
_entity_poly.type
_entity_poly.pdbx_seq_one_letter_code
_entity_poly.pdbx_strand_id
1 'polypeptide(L)'
;MFSQFFGAKPHRTRALERHVPPPYMREGEFEKLPVYTARPSPGADDEPITLTRHLFLYGFFFPIFWIVGIAIIFSPLRPAPEWETGRSEEERQKLLAEMRVSELKWAKRCLYAMVALLVLVVVLVTTLVLVRR
;
A
#
# COMPACT_ATOMS: atom_id res chain seq x y z
N MET A 1 21.87 3.59 35.89
CA MET A 1 22.59 3.82 34.63
C MET A 1 21.66 3.97 33.41
N PHE A 2 20.47 3.34 33.39
CA PHE A 2 19.47 3.49 32.31
C PHE A 2 18.77 4.87 32.22
N SER A 3 18.74 5.64 33.31
CA SER A 3 18.06 6.95 33.36
C SER A 3 18.77 8.07 32.60
N GLN A 4 20.04 7.91 32.22
CA GLN A 4 20.75 8.87 31.37
C GLN A 4 20.52 8.63 29.87
N PHE A 5 20.09 7.43 29.47
CA PHE A 5 19.87 7.09 28.06
C PHE A 5 18.60 7.74 27.49
N PHE A 6 17.55 7.89 28.32
CA PHE A 6 16.28 8.52 27.95
C PHE A 6 16.20 10.03 28.24
N GLY A 7 17.34 10.70 28.44
CA GLY A 7 17.38 12.18 28.46
C GLY A 7 16.63 12.84 29.61
N ALA A 8 16.38 12.16 30.72
CA ALA A 8 15.78 12.77 31.90
C ALA A 8 16.83 13.65 32.62
N LYS A 9 16.87 14.95 32.31
CA LYS A 9 17.60 15.93 33.13
C LYS A 9 16.73 16.32 34.34
N PRO A 10 17.26 16.28 35.58
CA PRO A 10 16.52 16.76 36.74
C PRO A 10 16.29 18.27 36.62
N HIS A 11 15.05 18.68 36.86
CA HIS A 11 14.61 20.06 36.87
C HIS A 11 15.38 20.84 37.95
N ARG A 12 16.43 21.56 37.53
CA ARG A 12 17.09 22.58 38.33
C ARG A 12 16.48 23.92 37.95
N THR A 13 15.52 24.36 38.74
CA THR A 13 15.02 25.73 38.74
C THR A 13 16.19 26.70 38.97
N ARG A 14 16.66 27.34 37.90
CA ARG A 14 17.46 28.56 37.99
C ARG A 14 16.84 29.60 37.07
N ALA A 15 16.63 30.75 37.69
CA ALA A 15 15.94 31.91 37.19
C ALA A 15 16.51 32.44 35.87
N LEU A 16 15.61 33.00 35.06
CA LEU A 16 15.80 34.23 34.30
C LEU A 16 16.93 34.22 33.27
N GLU A 17 16.77 33.45 32.20
CA GLU A 17 17.45 33.75 30.95
C GLU A 17 16.42 33.80 29.83
N ARG A 18 16.35 34.97 29.19
CA ARG A 18 15.48 35.35 28.08
C ARG A 18 15.88 34.54 26.85
N HIS A 19 15.62 33.24 26.87
CA HIS A 19 15.82 32.40 25.69
C HIS A 19 14.71 32.71 24.70
N VAL A 20 15.00 33.67 23.83
CA VAL A 20 14.36 33.77 22.52
C VAL A 20 14.32 32.34 21.95
N PRO A 21 13.14 31.81 21.59
CA PRO A 21 13.09 30.49 20.97
C PRO A 21 14.06 30.52 19.79
N PRO A 22 14.91 29.50 19.65
CA PRO A 22 15.90 29.48 18.59
C PRO A 22 15.24 29.76 17.23
N PRO A 23 15.94 30.49 16.34
CA PRO A 23 15.36 31.23 15.20
C PRO A 23 14.77 30.38 14.08
N TYR A 24 14.54 29.08 14.32
CA TYR A 24 13.76 28.19 13.48
C TYR A 24 12.26 28.19 13.81
N MET A 25 11.84 28.75 14.95
CA MET A 25 10.41 28.96 15.26
C MET A 25 9.95 30.34 14.81
N ARG A 26 9.82 30.55 13.50
CA ARG A 26 9.10 31.71 12.96
C ARG A 26 7.65 31.29 12.74
N GLU A 27 6.72 31.89 13.48
CA GLU A 27 5.27 31.58 13.48
C GLU A 27 4.53 31.74 12.13
N GLY A 28 5.25 32.06 11.04
CA GLY A 28 4.75 32.09 9.66
C GLY A 28 5.29 30.98 8.73
N GLU A 29 6.18 30.10 9.20
CA GLU A 29 6.73 28.99 8.37
C GLU A 29 5.88 27.71 8.42
N PHE A 30 4.86 27.64 9.29
CA PHE A 30 3.87 26.56 9.28
C PHE A 30 3.13 26.45 7.93
N GLU A 31 3.02 27.55 7.19
CA GLU A 31 2.32 27.61 5.91
C GLU A 31 3.14 27.02 4.75
N LYS A 32 4.44 26.77 4.95
CA LYS A 32 5.37 26.28 3.92
C LYS A 32 6.19 25.08 4.40
N LEU A 33 5.54 24.16 5.12
CA LEU A 33 6.10 22.82 5.25
C LEU A 33 6.16 22.20 3.85
N PRO A 34 7.31 21.64 3.41
CA PRO A 34 7.34 20.88 2.17
C PRO A 34 6.32 19.75 2.31
N VAL A 35 5.43 19.63 1.34
CA VAL A 35 4.53 18.48 1.23
C VAL A 35 5.42 17.26 1.16
N TYR A 36 5.46 16.49 2.25
CA TYR A 36 6.09 15.18 2.26
C TYR A 36 5.25 14.28 1.34
N THR A 37 5.60 14.26 0.06
CA THR A 37 5.22 13.14 -0.80
C THR A 37 5.90 11.92 -0.20
N ALA A 38 5.13 10.85 0.02
CA ALA A 38 5.72 9.56 0.36
C ALA A 38 6.78 9.26 -0.71
N ARG A 39 8.06 9.33 -0.32
CA ARG A 39 9.19 9.22 -1.23
C ARG A 39 8.99 7.97 -2.08
N PRO A 40 9.17 8.02 -3.41
CA PRO A 40 9.23 6.81 -4.21
C PRO A 40 10.39 5.99 -3.65
N SER A 41 10.08 4.83 -3.06
CA SER A 41 11.12 3.89 -2.67
C SER A 41 11.86 3.48 -3.95
N PRO A 42 13.19 3.66 -4.03
CA PRO A 42 13.95 3.25 -5.21
C PRO A 42 13.93 1.72 -5.26
N GLY A 43 12.99 1.17 -6.03
CA GLY A 43 12.69 -0.27 -6.10
C GLY A 43 11.21 -0.63 -5.96
N ALA A 44 10.35 0.34 -5.62
CA ALA A 44 8.91 0.21 -5.78
C ALA A 44 8.54 0.79 -7.13
N ASP A 45 8.23 -0.07 -8.10
CA ASP A 45 7.42 0.34 -9.24
C ASP A 45 6.25 1.20 -8.72
N ASP A 46 5.95 2.31 -9.40
CA ASP A 46 5.01 3.39 -9.03
C ASP A 46 3.55 2.98 -8.73
N GLU A 47 3.27 1.71 -8.46
CA GLU A 47 1.93 1.20 -8.22
C GLU A 47 1.60 1.18 -6.72
N PRO A 48 0.50 1.84 -6.31
CA PRO A 48 0.04 1.79 -4.92
C PRO A 48 -0.18 0.34 -4.48
N ILE A 49 0.07 0.05 -3.21
CA ILE A 49 -0.14 -1.29 -2.65
C ILE A 49 -1.65 -1.57 -2.66
N THR A 50 -2.11 -2.33 -3.64
CA THR A 50 -3.53 -2.66 -3.82
C THR A 50 -3.86 -4.06 -3.31
N LEU A 51 -5.13 -4.28 -2.96
CA LEU A 51 -5.64 -5.58 -2.52
C LEU A 51 -5.35 -6.68 -3.56
N THR A 52 -5.44 -6.35 -4.85
CA THR A 52 -5.20 -7.31 -5.93
C THR A 52 -3.75 -7.80 -5.97
N ARG A 53 -2.77 -6.96 -5.60
CA ARG A 53 -1.38 -7.40 -5.45
C ARG A 53 -1.26 -8.44 -4.34
N HIS A 54 -1.91 -8.21 -3.19
CA HIS A 54 -1.93 -9.20 -2.10
C HIS A 54 -2.61 -10.49 -2.51
N LEU A 55 -3.76 -10.44 -3.19
CA LEU A 55 -4.47 -11.62 -3.69
C LEU A 55 -3.62 -12.45 -4.66
N PHE A 56 -2.80 -11.80 -5.49
CA PHE A 56 -1.85 -12.49 -6.35
C PHE A 56 -0.80 -13.27 -5.55
N LEU A 57 -0.17 -12.61 -4.55
CA LEU A 57 0.84 -13.26 -3.70
C LEU A 57 0.23 -14.41 -2.87
N TYR A 58 -0.92 -14.18 -2.25
CA TYR A 58 -1.60 -15.20 -1.44
C TYR A 58 -2.16 -16.36 -2.28
N GLY A 59 -2.51 -16.11 -3.54
CA GLY A 59 -3.03 -17.17 -4.40
C GLY A 59 -2.01 -18.26 -4.75
N PHE A 60 -0.71 -17.99 -4.60
CA PHE A 60 0.31 -19.05 -4.69
C PHE A 60 0.17 -20.09 -3.58
N PHE A 61 -0.29 -19.68 -2.39
CA PHE A 61 -0.57 -20.59 -1.28
C PHE A 61 -1.96 -21.22 -1.40
N PHE A 62 -2.93 -20.48 -1.94
CA PHE A 62 -4.31 -20.93 -2.03
C PHE A 62 -4.97 -20.45 -3.33
N PRO A 63 -5.02 -21.28 -4.38
CA PRO A 63 -5.35 -20.85 -5.75
C PRO A 63 -6.77 -20.28 -5.90
N ILE A 64 -7.67 -20.56 -4.97
CA ILE A 64 -9.02 -19.98 -4.94
C ILE A 64 -8.96 -18.44 -4.75
N PHE A 65 -7.94 -17.89 -4.08
CA PHE A 65 -7.81 -16.42 -3.96
C PHE A 65 -7.59 -15.75 -5.31
N TRP A 66 -7.05 -16.45 -6.30
CA TRP A 66 -6.92 -15.87 -7.62
C TRP A 66 -8.28 -15.64 -8.30
N ILE A 67 -9.31 -16.42 -7.95
CA ILE A 67 -10.69 -16.21 -8.40
C ILE A 67 -11.24 -14.89 -7.85
N VAL A 68 -10.94 -14.57 -6.59
CA VAL A 68 -11.31 -13.28 -5.99
C VAL A 68 -10.61 -12.13 -6.70
N GLY A 69 -9.33 -12.28 -7.04
CA GLY A 69 -8.59 -11.30 -7.85
C GLY A 69 -9.21 -11.08 -9.24
N ILE A 70 -9.72 -12.13 -9.87
CA ILE A 70 -10.44 -12.04 -11.16
C ILE A 70 -11.80 -11.36 -10.97
N ALA A 71 -12.52 -11.66 -9.88
CA ALA A 71 -13.82 -11.04 -9.58
C ALA A 71 -13.73 -9.50 -9.43
N ILE A 72 -12.57 -8.98 -9.00
CA ILE A 72 -12.31 -7.53 -8.90
C ILE A 72 -12.35 -6.84 -10.29
N ILE A 73 -12.07 -7.54 -11.39
CA ILE A 73 -12.21 -7.00 -12.75
C ILE A 73 -13.67 -6.62 -13.05
N PHE A 74 -14.60 -7.44 -12.56
CA PHE A 74 -16.03 -7.27 -12.78
C PHE A 74 -16.68 -6.33 -11.75
N SER A 75 -16.01 -6.05 -10.64
CA SER A 75 -16.54 -5.24 -9.56
C SER A 75 -16.17 -3.75 -9.71
N PRO A 76 -17.16 -2.83 -9.78
CA PRO A 76 -16.91 -1.39 -9.65
C PRO A 76 -16.51 -1.04 -8.19
N LEU A 77 -15.38 -0.36 -7.96
CA LEU A 77 -15.02 0.25 -6.68
C LEU A 77 -16.11 1.27 -6.45
N ARG A 78 -16.96 0.96 -5.47
CA ARG A 78 -17.82 1.95 -4.88
C ARG A 78 -17.02 2.56 -3.75
N PRO A 79 -16.57 3.83 -3.88
CA PRO A 79 -15.96 4.50 -2.74
C PRO A 79 -16.98 4.57 -1.62
N ALA A 80 -16.57 4.21 -0.40
CA ALA A 80 -17.39 4.46 0.77
C ALA A 80 -17.50 5.99 0.95
N PRO A 81 -18.67 6.53 1.32
CA PRO A 81 -18.86 7.97 1.49
C PRO A 81 -17.92 8.58 2.55
N GLU A 82 -17.42 7.76 3.46
CA GLU A 82 -16.54 8.16 4.57
C GLU A 82 -15.05 8.24 4.19
N TRP A 83 -14.65 7.84 2.98
CA TRP A 83 -13.26 7.48 2.68
C TRP A 83 -12.23 8.60 2.79
N GLU A 84 -12.61 9.89 2.88
CA GLU A 84 -11.62 10.97 3.07
C GLU A 84 -12.29 12.32 3.37
N THR A 85 -12.98 12.49 4.51
CA THR A 85 -13.83 13.67 4.85
C THR A 85 -13.17 15.06 4.74
N GLY A 86 -11.86 15.17 4.45
CA GLY A 86 -11.13 16.44 4.31
C GLY A 86 -10.60 16.84 2.92
N ARG A 87 -10.68 16.00 1.87
CA ARG A 87 -10.18 16.33 0.50
C ARG A 87 -11.27 16.77 -0.47
N SER A 88 -10.91 17.59 -1.46
CA SER A 88 -11.78 17.94 -2.61
C SER A 88 -12.21 16.67 -3.36
N GLU A 89 -13.48 16.62 -3.79
CA GLU A 89 -14.07 15.47 -4.50
C GLU A 89 -13.29 15.10 -5.77
N GLU A 90 -12.72 16.10 -6.45
CA GLU A 90 -11.92 15.91 -7.67
C GLU A 90 -10.60 15.19 -7.42
N GLU A 91 -9.94 15.45 -6.29
CA GLU A 91 -8.69 14.77 -5.93
C GLU A 91 -8.93 13.30 -5.58
N ARG A 92 -10.05 13.02 -4.88
CA ARG A 92 -10.45 11.65 -4.54
C ARG A 92 -10.69 10.82 -5.80
N GLN A 93 -11.35 11.39 -6.81
CA GLN A 93 -11.61 10.70 -8.07
C GLN A 93 -10.32 10.38 -8.83
N LYS A 94 -9.34 11.29 -8.85
CA LYS A 94 -8.03 11.06 -9.49
C LYS A 94 -7.26 9.92 -8.80
N LEU A 95 -7.19 9.93 -7.47
CA LEU A 95 -6.53 8.87 -6.70
C LEU A 95 -7.20 7.50 -6.91
N LEU A 96 -8.54 7.47 -6.94
CA LEU A 96 -9.29 6.25 -7.22
C LEU A 96 -9.02 5.74 -8.65
N ALA A 97 -8.97 6.63 -9.64
CA ALA A 97 -8.68 6.25 -11.02
C ALA A 97 -7.29 5.62 -11.16
N GLU A 98 -6.28 6.19 -10.52
CA GLU A 98 -4.91 5.64 -10.49
C GLU A 98 -4.86 4.27 -9.81
N MET A 99 -5.52 4.12 -8.66
CA MET A 99 -5.63 2.82 -7.98
C MET A 99 -6.34 1.76 -8.84
N ARG A 100 -7.35 2.15 -9.60
CA ARG A 100 -8.07 1.21 -10.47
C ARG A 100 -7.22 0.65 -11.60
N VAL A 101 -6.38 1.49 -12.21
CA VAL A 101 -5.48 1.03 -13.27
C VAL A 101 -4.51 -0.03 -12.74
N SER A 102 -3.97 0.16 -11.54
CA SER A 102 -3.06 -0.82 -10.92
C SER A 102 -3.79 -2.10 -10.52
N GLU A 103 -4.97 -2.02 -9.89
CA GLU A 103 -5.79 -3.19 -9.56
C GLU A 103 -6.08 -4.06 -10.79
N LEU A 104 -6.48 -3.44 -11.90
CA LEU A 104 -6.82 -4.16 -13.14
C LEU A 104 -5.60 -4.85 -13.76
N LYS A 105 -4.42 -4.22 -13.69
CA LYS A 105 -3.17 -4.84 -14.16
C LYS A 105 -2.86 -6.11 -13.37
N TRP A 106 -2.94 -6.03 -12.05
CA TRP A 106 -2.72 -7.18 -11.18
C TRP A 106 -3.80 -8.26 -11.32
N ALA A 107 -5.06 -7.86 -11.54
CA ALA A 107 -6.15 -8.80 -11.75
C ALA A 107 -5.99 -9.60 -13.05
N LYS A 108 -5.48 -8.97 -14.12
CA LYS A 108 -5.12 -9.67 -15.36
C LYS A 108 -3.99 -10.67 -15.14
N ARG A 109 -2.94 -10.31 -14.38
CA ARG A 109 -1.86 -11.25 -14.00
C ARG A 109 -2.41 -12.45 -13.21
N CYS A 110 -3.39 -12.20 -12.35
CA CYS A 110 -4.12 -13.20 -11.58
C CYS A 110 -4.90 -14.19 -12.47
N LEU A 111 -5.53 -13.69 -13.54
CA LEU A 111 -6.18 -14.52 -14.57
C LEU A 111 -5.16 -15.43 -15.26
N TYR A 112 -4.02 -14.88 -15.69
CA TYR A 112 -2.97 -15.68 -16.34
C TYR A 112 -2.41 -16.76 -15.41
N ALA A 113 -2.19 -16.45 -14.13
CA ALA A 113 -1.73 -17.42 -13.14
C ALA A 113 -2.72 -18.59 -12.97
N MET A 114 -4.02 -18.30 -12.90
CA MET A 114 -5.06 -19.34 -12.84
C MET A 114 -5.05 -20.24 -14.08
N VAL A 115 -4.99 -19.65 -15.27
CA VAL A 115 -4.96 -20.41 -16.53
C VAL A 115 -3.71 -21.29 -16.59
N ALA A 116 -2.54 -20.75 -16.23
CA ALA A 116 -1.29 -21.51 -16.20
C ALA A 116 -1.35 -22.69 -15.22
N LEU A 117 -1.92 -22.49 -14.02
CA LEU A 117 -2.11 -23.57 -13.05
C LEU A 117 -3.05 -24.65 -13.60
N LEU A 118 -4.17 -24.28 -14.22
CA LEU A 118 -5.10 -25.24 -14.81
C LEU A 118 -4.43 -26.08 -15.90
N VAL A 119 -3.66 -25.45 -16.79
CA VAL A 119 -2.89 -26.17 -17.83
C VAL A 119 -1.89 -27.14 -17.19
N LEU A 120 -1.16 -26.69 -16.16
CA LEU A 120 -0.20 -27.53 -15.45
C LEU A 120 -0.87 -28.75 -14.80
N VAL A 121 -2.03 -28.56 -14.16
CA VAL A 121 -2.81 -29.66 -13.57
C VAL A 121 -3.27 -30.63 -14.65
N VAL A 122 -3.78 -30.16 -15.80
CA VAL A 122 -4.20 -31.03 -16.90
C VAL A 122 -3.03 -31.85 -17.43
N VAL A 123 -1.87 -31.23 -17.66
CA VAL A 123 -0.65 -31.94 -18.10
C VAL A 123 -0.20 -32.97 -17.08
N LEU A 124 -0.23 -32.64 -15.79
CA LEU A 124 0.15 -33.56 -14.72
C LEU A 124 -0.82 -34.75 -14.64
N VAL A 125 -2.12 -34.52 -14.77
CA VAL A 125 -3.12 -35.59 -14.77
C VAL A 125 -2.97 -36.48 -16.00
N THR A 126 -2.82 -35.90 -17.20
CA THR A 126 -2.67 -36.69 -18.43
C THR A 126 -1.39 -37.52 -18.41
N THR A 127 -0.26 -36.96 -17.97
CA THR A 127 1.00 -37.70 -17.83
C THR A 127 0.88 -38.83 -16.81
N LEU A 128 0.28 -38.59 -15.64
CA LEU A 128 0.04 -39.65 -14.65
C LEU A 128 -0.87 -40.76 -15.19
N VAL A 129 -1.91 -40.41 -15.95
CA VAL A 129 -2.81 -41.38 -16.57
C VAL A 129 -2.09 -42.18 -17.66
N LEU A 130 -1.23 -41.54 -18.45
CA LEU A 130 -0.43 -42.20 -19.49
C LEU A 130 0.64 -43.12 -18.91
N VAL A 131 1.29 -42.73 -17.81
CA VAL A 131 2.29 -43.57 -17.11
C VAL A 131 1.64 -44.76 -16.41
N ARG A 132 0.37 -44.61 -15.98
CA ARG A 132 -0.39 -45.70 -15.34
C ARG A 132 -1.09 -46.64 -16.32
N ARG A 133 -1.16 -46.30 -17.60
CA ARG A 133 -1.67 -47.16 -18.67
C ARG A 133 -0.56 -48.01 -19.26
#